data_AF-A0A6I5CX00-F1
#
_entry.id   AF-A0A6I5CX00-F1
#
_cell.length_a   1.000
_cell.length_b   1.000
_cell.length_c   1.000
_cell.angle_alpha   90.00
_cell.angle_beta   90.00
_cell.angle_gamma   90.00
#
_symmetry.space_group_name_H-M   'P 1'
#
loop_
_entity.id
_entity.type
_entity.pdbx_description
1 polymer ?
#
loop_
_entity_poly.entity_id
_entity_poly.type
_entity_poly.pdbx_seq_one_letter_code
_entity_poly.pdbx_strand_id
1 'polypeptide(L)' 'SVRAVVGTRAAMFAPVRDLGLVALWDDGDDSHSELHAPQPHAREVLLLRAAQDRCAFLLGGWSCTVEAAQLVETGWAR' A
#
# COMPACT_ATOMS: atom_id res chain seq x y z
N SER A 1 -4.92 5.64 -22.30
CA SER A 1 -5.08 4.78 -21.11
C SER A 1 -3.97 5.11 -20.13
N VAL A 2 -4.27 5.21 -18.84
CA VAL A 2 -3.24 5.39 -17.80
C VAL A 2 -2.63 4.03 -17.50
N ARG A 3 -1.29 3.94 -17.47
CA ARG A 3 -0.54 2.69 -17.25
C ARG A 3 0.03 2.57 -15.84
N ALA A 4 0.22 3.69 -15.17
CA ALA A 4 0.69 3.77 -13.79
C ALA A 4 0.24 5.09 -13.19
N VAL A 5 0.10 5.12 -11.86
CA VAL A 5 -0.09 6.34 -11.09
C VAL A 5 0.96 6.34 -9.99
N VAL A 6 1.65 7.47 -9.85
CA VAL A 6 2.64 7.71 -8.80
C VAL A 6 2.21 8.98 -8.09
N GLY A 7 2.25 8.94 -6.77
CA GLY A 7 1.91 10.07 -5.93
C GLY A 7 2.14 9.73 -4.47
N THR A 8 1.68 10.62 -3.61
CA THR A 8 1.71 10.44 -2.16
C THR A 8 0.47 9.64 -1.71
N ARG A 9 0.04 9.80 -0.45
CA ARG A 9 -1.10 9.12 0.17
C ARG A 9 -2.31 8.89 -0.75
N ALA A 10 -2.81 9.92 -1.44
CA ALA A 10 -4.04 9.82 -2.22
C ALA A 10 -3.95 8.88 -3.43
N ALA A 11 -2.73 8.56 -3.91
CA ALA A 11 -2.53 7.62 -5.01
C ALA A 11 -3.06 6.20 -4.71
N MET A 12 -3.24 5.85 -3.43
CA MET A 12 -3.84 4.58 -3.01
C MET A 12 -5.23 4.33 -3.61
N PHE A 13 -5.97 5.38 -3.96
CA PHE A 13 -7.31 5.29 -4.57
C PHE A 13 -7.31 5.43 -6.09
N ALA A 14 -6.14 5.54 -6.73
CA ALA A 14 -6.08 5.78 -8.15
C ALA A 14 -6.66 4.60 -8.96
N PRO A 15 -7.58 4.86 -9.91
CA PRO A 15 -8.26 3.82 -10.68
C PRO A 15 -7.41 3.35 -11.86
N VAL A 16 -6.40 2.53 -11.58
CA VAL A 16 -5.58 1.84 -12.59
C VAL A 16 -6.29 0.56 -13.03
N ARG A 17 -6.58 0.43 -14.33
CA ARG A 17 -7.15 -0.81 -14.90
C ARG A 17 -6.08 -1.88 -14.99
N ASP A 18 -6.48 -3.14 -14.79
CA ASP A 18 -5.61 -4.31 -14.91
C ASP A 18 -4.37 -4.19 -13.99
N LEU A 19 -4.62 -3.79 -12.73
CA LEU A 19 -3.59 -3.51 -11.74
C LEU A 19 -2.74 -4.75 -11.48
N GLY A 20 -1.45 -4.70 -11.82
CA GLY A 20 -0.51 -5.80 -11.63
C GLY A 20 0.35 -5.68 -10.37
N LEU A 21 0.54 -4.47 -9.87
CA LEU A 21 1.38 -4.17 -8.70
C LEU A 21 0.89 -2.90 -8.01
N VAL A 22 0.89 -2.93 -6.69
CA VAL A 22 0.91 -1.75 -5.83
C VAL A 22 2.21 -1.73 -5.04
N ALA A 23 2.75 -0.53 -4.80
CA ALA A 23 3.96 -0.35 -4.03
C ALA A 23 3.81 0.80 -3.05
N LEU A 24 4.34 0.62 -1.84
CA LEU A 24 4.44 1.65 -0.82
C LEU A 24 5.89 1.79 -0.38
N TRP A 25 6.34 3.04 -0.23
CA TRP A 25 7.65 3.35 0.33
C TRP A 25 7.48 3.94 1.73
N ASP A 26 8.21 3.39 2.69
CA ASP A 26 8.31 3.83 4.08
C ASP A 26 6.96 3.91 4.78
N ASP A 27 6.34 2.76 5.04
CA ASP A 27 4.99 2.66 5.62
C ASP A 27 4.87 3.12 7.08
N GLY A 28 5.99 3.46 7.71
CA GLY A 28 6.02 4.11 9.03
C GLY A 28 5.91 5.63 8.98
N ASP A 29 5.92 6.24 7.79
CA ASP A 29 5.75 7.69 7.63
C ASP A 29 4.28 8.11 7.86
N ASP A 30 4.06 8.96 8.87
CA ASP A 30 2.73 9.47 9.24
C ASP A 30 1.98 10.15 8.08
N SER A 31 2.69 10.63 7.05
CA SER A 31 2.07 11.23 5.86
C SER A 31 1.19 10.25 5.08
N HIS A 32 1.37 8.93 5.27
CA HIS A 32 0.52 7.88 4.70
C HIS A 32 -0.85 7.74 5.38
N SER A 33 -1.04 8.34 6.56
CA SER A 33 -2.33 8.40 7.26
C SER A 33 -3.16 9.58 6.79
N GLU A 34 -4.42 9.35 6.46
CA GLU A 34 -5.39 10.44 6.29
C GLU A 34 -5.91 10.88 7.66
N LEU A 35 -5.99 12.19 7.88
CA LEU A 35 -6.40 12.75 9.17
C LEU A 35 -7.93 12.90 9.27
N HIS A 36 -8.59 13.05 8.13
CA HIS A 36 -10.04 13.18 8.05
C HIS A 36 -10.71 11.81 8.00
N ALA A 37 -11.92 11.71 8.56
CA ALA A 37 -12.69 10.47 8.51
C ALA A 37 -12.84 9.97 7.07
N PRO A 38 -12.63 8.66 6.81
CA PRO A 38 -12.49 7.54 7.76
C PRO A 38 -11.04 7.20 8.18
N GLN A 39 -10.10 8.14 8.06
CA GLN A 39 -8.69 8.01 8.40
C GLN A 39 -7.99 6.78 7.80
N PRO A 40 -8.12 6.52 6.48
CA PRO A 40 -7.41 5.41 5.86
C PRO A 40 -5.89 5.62 5.92
N HIS A 41 -5.17 4.54 6.22
CA HIS A 41 -3.72 4.45 6.03
C HIS A 41 -3.41 3.84 4.66
N ALA A 42 -2.42 4.39 3.94
CA ALA A 42 -2.08 3.93 2.59
C ALA A 42 -1.73 2.44 2.51
N ARG A 43 -0.96 1.92 3.46
CA ARG A 43 -0.64 0.48 3.58
C ARG A 43 -1.89 -0.38 3.56
N GLU A 44 -2.87 -0.08 4.41
CA GLU A 44 -4.08 -0.89 4.56
C GLU A 44 -4.94 -0.87 3.30
N VAL A 45 -5.08 0.31 2.67
CA VAL A 45 -5.81 0.42 1.39
C VAL A 45 -5.11 -0.38 0.30
N LEU A 46 -3.78 -0.30 0.20
CA LEU A 46 -3.02 -1.02 -0.82
C LEU A 46 -3.00 -2.54 -0.59
N LEU A 47 -2.95 -3.01 0.67
CA LEU A 47 -3.10 -4.43 1.02
C LEU A 47 -4.48 -4.96 0.61
N LEU A 48 -5.54 -4.22 0.93
CA LEU A 48 -6.90 -4.57 0.52
C LEU A 48 -7.04 -4.63 -1.00
N ARG A 49 -6.49 -3.64 -1.71
CA ARG A 49 -6.49 -3.62 -3.17
C ARG A 49 -5.70 -4.80 -3.75
N ALA A 50 -4.53 -5.12 -3.21
CA ALA A 50 -3.75 -6.26 -3.66
C ALA A 50 -4.52 -7.58 -3.53
N ALA A 51 -5.23 -7.78 -2.41
CA ALA A 51 -6.09 -8.94 -2.22
C ALA A 51 -7.29 -8.97 -3.18
N GLN A 52 -7.99 -7.84 -3.35
CA GLN A 52 -9.19 -7.73 -4.18
C GLN A 52 -8.88 -7.83 -5.69
N ASP A 53 -7.88 -7.08 -6.14
CA ASP A 53 -7.47 -7.03 -7.55
C ASP A 53 -6.57 -8.23 -7.92
N ARG A 54 -6.14 -9.04 -6.92
CA ARG A 54 -5.20 -10.16 -7.06
C ARG A 54 -3.88 -9.71 -7.71
N CYS A 55 -3.36 -8.59 -7.24
CA CYS A 55 -2.12 -8.01 -7.72
C CYS A 55 -0.97 -8.20 -6.72
N ALA A 56 0.26 -8.00 -7.18
CA ALA A 56 1.40 -7.99 -6.26
C ALA A 56 1.33 -6.78 -5.32
N PHE A 57 1.82 -6.95 -4.09
CA PHE A 57 2.09 -5.88 -3.14
C PHE A 57 3.59 -5.83 -2.87
N LEU A 58 4.17 -4.63 -2.94
CA LEU A 58 5.56 -4.38 -2.58
C LEU A 58 5.61 -3.31 -1.49
N LEU A 59 6.31 -3.62 -0.40
CA LEU A 59 6.63 -2.66 0.64
C LEU A 59 8.15 -2.54 0.74
N GLY A 60 8.65 -1.31 0.70
CA GLY A 60 10.07 -1.02 0.90
C GLY A 60 10.23 0.18 1.82
N GLY A 61 11.37 0.31 2.48
CA GLY A 61 11.64 1.40 3.41
C GLY A 61 13.04 1.27 4.02
N TRP A 62 13.46 2.29 4.76
CA TRP A 62 14.74 2.26 5.47
C TRP A 62 14.66 1.49 6.79
N SER A 63 13.51 1.56 7.45
CA SER A 63 13.19 0.82 8.67
C SER A 63 12.21 -0.33 8.38
N CYS A 64 12.23 -1.35 9.24
CA CYS A 64 11.20 -2.37 9.29
C CYS A 64 10.14 -1.95 10.32
N THR A 65 8.91 -1.71 9.88
CA THR A 65 7.77 -1.46 10.76
C THR A 65 7.25 -2.76 11.37
N VAL A 66 6.48 -2.66 12.45
CA VAL A 66 5.85 -3.84 13.08
C VAL A 66 4.88 -4.50 12.09
N GLU A 67 4.15 -3.70 11.32
CA GLU A 67 3.20 -4.18 10.33
C GLU A 67 3.89 -4.86 9.16
N ALA A 68 5.01 -4.31 8.65
CA ALA A 68 5.83 -4.99 7.65
C ALA A 68 6.35 -6.34 8.16
N ALA A 69 6.87 -6.37 9.39
CA ALA A 69 7.34 -7.61 10.02
C ALA A 69 6.22 -8.64 10.17
N GLN A 70 5.03 -8.19 10.61
CA GLN A 70 3.86 -9.06 10.77
C GLN A 70 3.40 -9.67 9.44
N LEU A 71 3.44 -8.92 8.33
CA LEU A 71 3.07 -9.45 7.01
C LEU A 71 3.98 -10.62 6.62
N VAL A 72 5.27 -10.54 6.92
CA VAL A 72 6.23 -11.62 6.66
C VAL A 72 6.05 -12.77 7.65
N GLU A 73 5.92 -12.47 8.95
CA GLU A 73 5.77 -13.48 10.01
C GLU A 73 4.52 -14.35 9.83
N THR A 74 3.42 -13.75 9.35
CA THR A 74 2.16 -14.45 9.06
C THR A 74 2.17 -15.19 7.73
N GLY A 75 3.22 -15.02 6.91
CA GLY A 75 3.32 -15.58 5.56
C GLY A 75 2.40 -14.91 4.55
N TRP A 76 1.83 -13.74 4.88
CA TRP A 76 1.06 -12.94 3.93
C TRP A 76 1.97 -12.37 2.83
N ALA A 77 3.14 -11.87 3.25
CA ALA A 77 4.26 -11.49 2.39
C ALA A 77 5.46 -12.44 2.62
N ARG A 78 6.49 -12.27 1.80
CA ARG A 78 7.72 -13.07 1.81
C ARG A 78 8.95 -12.17 1.77
#